data_AF-A0A3N6HN99-F1
#
_entry.id   AF-A0A3N6HN99-F1
#
_cell.length_a   1.000
_cell.length_b   1.000
_cell.length_c   1.000
_cell.angle_alpha   90.00
_cell.angle_beta   90.00
_cell.angle_gamma   90.00
#
_symmetry.space_group_name_H-M   'P 1'
#
loop_
_entity.id
_entity.type
_entity.pdbx_description
1 polymer ?
#
loop_
_entity_poly.entity_id
_entity_poly.type
_entity_poly.pdbx_seq_one_letter_code
_entity_poly.pdbx_strand_id
1 'polypeptide(L)'
;MRDHCHDYGYVRGPLCARCNGAEGSGRLFLDRDGSVRHLLQCAACYRERTLPRRYQSAVAASYLGAAEGHGHPYIQHVLLTDDGSTRFTVSCYTHHTCKWTRELSPEEIAALVRQFVENRLSTEKGSRSDNPYVT
;
A
#
# COMPACT_ATOMS: atom_id res chain seq x y z
N MET A 1 -23.14 9.18 -6.81
CA MET A 1 -21.91 9.90 -7.21
C MET A 1 -20.75 8.98 -6.87
N ARG A 2 -20.01 8.47 -7.87
CA ARG A 2 -18.92 7.51 -7.66
C ARG A 2 -17.67 8.30 -7.28
N ASP A 3 -17.07 7.99 -6.13
CA ASP A 3 -15.78 8.56 -5.74
C ASP A 3 -14.66 7.92 -6.59
N HIS A 4 -14.17 8.70 -7.55
CA HIS A 4 -13.07 8.32 -8.42
C HIS A 4 -11.75 8.79 -7.81
N CYS A 5 -11.12 7.94 -7.00
CA CYS A 5 -9.80 8.24 -6.42
C CYS A 5 -8.69 8.53 -7.45
N HIS A 6 -8.93 8.22 -8.71
CA HIS A 6 -7.99 8.45 -9.80
C HIS A 6 -8.16 9.85 -10.42
N ASP A 7 -9.33 10.48 -10.26
CA ASP A 7 -9.61 11.81 -10.84
C ASP A 7 -9.04 12.94 -9.96
N TYR A 8 -9.00 12.73 -8.65
CA TYR A 8 -8.53 13.75 -7.70
C TYR A 8 -7.04 13.68 -7.40
N GLY A 9 -6.29 12.81 -8.09
CA GLY A 9 -4.89 12.59 -7.79
C GLY A 9 -4.71 12.19 -6.33
N TYR A 10 -4.72 10.89 -6.03
CA TYR A 10 -4.24 10.32 -4.76
C TYR A 10 -5.29 10.05 -3.66
N VAL A 11 -6.51 10.60 -3.65
CA VAL A 11 -7.51 10.32 -2.57
C VAL A 11 -8.92 10.15 -3.13
N ARG A 12 -9.75 9.28 -2.52
CA ARG A 12 -11.19 9.22 -2.84
C ARG A 12 -11.86 10.51 -2.38
N GLY A 13 -12.03 11.45 -3.31
CA GLY A 13 -12.79 12.68 -3.10
C GLY A 13 -12.18 13.64 -2.06
N PRO A 14 -12.83 14.80 -1.82
CA PRO A 14 -12.47 15.69 -0.73
C PRO A 14 -12.83 15.03 0.62
N LEU A 15 -11.83 14.45 1.29
CA LEU A 15 -11.98 13.95 2.65
C LEU A 15 -11.85 15.08 3.68
N CYS A 16 -12.54 14.97 4.81
CA CYS A 16 -12.30 15.86 5.95
C CYS A 16 -10.89 15.66 6.52
N ALA A 17 -10.35 16.65 7.26
CA ALA A 17 -8.98 16.60 7.81
C ALA A 17 -8.68 15.33 8.61
N ARG A 18 -9.66 14.80 9.36
CA ARG A 18 -9.53 13.56 10.14
C ARG A 18 -9.42 12.32 9.23
N CYS A 19 -10.25 12.23 8.20
CA CYS A 19 -10.18 11.15 7.22
C CYS A 19 -8.92 11.25 6.37
N ASN A 20 -8.48 12.47 6.02
CA ASN A 20 -7.20 12.71 5.38
C ASN A 20 -6.01 12.29 6.26
N GLY A 21 -6.04 12.54 7.57
CA GLY A 21 -5.00 12.06 8.48
C GLY A 21 -5.02 10.53 8.62
N ALA A 22 -6.21 9.94 8.77
CA ALA A 22 -6.37 8.49 8.91
C ALA A 22 -5.93 7.73 7.67
N GLU A 23 -6.41 8.12 6.50
CA GLU A 23 -5.96 7.56 5.22
C GLU A 23 -4.51 7.97 4.91
N GLY A 24 -4.11 9.19 5.29
CA GLY A 24 -2.80 9.81 5.00
C GLY A 24 -1.63 9.09 5.66
N SER A 25 -1.93 8.29 6.69
CA SER A 25 -0.97 7.45 7.38
C SER A 25 -0.38 6.31 6.54
N GLY A 26 -0.83 6.15 5.28
CA GLY A 26 -0.22 5.27 4.29
C GLY A 26 -0.28 3.82 4.72
N ARG A 27 0.85 3.25 5.14
CA ARG A 27 0.94 1.86 5.61
C ARG A 27 0.03 1.58 6.80
N LEU A 28 0.00 2.48 7.78
CA LEU A 28 -0.81 2.30 9.00
C LEU A 28 -2.31 2.20 8.69
N PHE A 29 -2.75 2.80 7.58
CA PHE A 29 -4.12 2.64 7.11
C PHE A 29 -4.35 1.24 6.53
N LEU A 30 -3.40 0.73 5.72
CA LEU A 30 -3.48 -0.60 5.08
C LEU A 30 -3.41 -1.76 6.08
N ASP A 31 -2.90 -1.54 7.29
CA ASP A 31 -2.87 -2.54 8.36
C ASP A 31 -4.22 -2.66 9.10
N ARG A 32 -5.16 -1.72 8.89
CA ARG A 32 -6.49 -1.79 9.49
C ARG A 32 -7.37 -2.81 8.78
N ASP A 33 -8.15 -3.56 9.54
CA ASP A 33 -9.11 -4.52 9.00
C ASP A 33 -10.13 -3.83 8.07
N GLY A 34 -10.39 -4.45 6.91
CA GLY A 34 -11.33 -3.93 5.92
C GLY A 34 -10.86 -2.68 5.15
N SER A 35 -9.68 -2.12 5.43
CA SER A 35 -9.13 -0.95 4.72
C SER A 35 -8.95 -1.20 3.22
N VAL A 36 -8.39 -2.37 2.85
CA VAL A 36 -8.21 -2.77 1.45
C VAL A 36 -9.56 -2.91 0.77
N ARG A 37 -10.52 -3.60 1.40
CA ARG A 37 -11.87 -3.77 0.85
C ARG A 37 -12.58 -2.44 0.65
N HIS A 38 -12.37 -1.52 1.59
CA HIS A 38 -12.86 -0.16 1.49
C HIS A 38 -12.24 0.55 0.28
N LEU A 39 -10.93 0.52 0.06
CA LEU A 39 -10.28 1.10 -1.12
C LEU A 39 -10.78 0.50 -2.44
N LEU A 40 -11.06 -0.80 -2.45
CA LEU A 40 -11.61 -1.53 -3.60
C LEU A 40 -13.10 -1.27 -3.86
N GLN A 41 -13.77 -0.36 -3.13
CA GLN A 41 -15.09 0.13 -3.52
C GLN A 41 -15.03 0.95 -4.82
N CYS A 42 -13.84 1.46 -5.19
CA CYS A 42 -13.63 2.01 -6.51
C CYS A 42 -13.59 0.90 -7.57
N ALA A 43 -14.47 0.99 -8.57
CA ALA A 43 -14.60 -0.03 -9.61
C ALA A 43 -13.30 -0.25 -10.41
N ALA A 44 -12.53 0.82 -10.66
CA ALA A 44 -11.23 0.72 -11.34
C ALA A 44 -10.22 -0.05 -10.48
N CYS A 45 -10.05 0.36 -9.21
CA CYS A 45 -9.16 -0.33 -8.27
C CYS A 45 -9.52 -1.81 -8.10
N TYR A 46 -10.82 -2.12 -7.99
CA TYR A 46 -11.30 -3.49 -7.89
C TYR A 46 -10.95 -4.32 -9.12
N ARG A 47 -11.27 -3.82 -10.31
CA ARG A 47 -11.05 -4.51 -11.59
C ARG A 47 -9.57 -4.77 -11.84
N GLU A 48 -8.73 -3.78 -11.57
CA GLU A 48 -7.28 -3.86 -11.83
C GLU A 48 -6.51 -4.51 -10.69
N ARG A 49 -7.19 -4.89 -9.60
CA ARG A 49 -6.58 -5.41 -8.35
C ARG A 49 -5.46 -4.50 -7.86
N THR A 50 -5.74 -3.20 -7.87
CA THR A 50 -4.76 -2.15 -7.52
C THR A 50 -5.29 -1.26 -6.41
N LEU A 51 -4.43 -0.35 -5.94
CA LEU A 51 -4.73 0.64 -4.92
C LEU A 51 -4.44 2.05 -5.45
N PRO A 52 -5.02 3.10 -4.84
CA PRO A 52 -4.61 4.46 -5.15
C PRO A 52 -3.10 4.64 -5.00
N ARG A 53 -2.49 5.42 -5.89
CA ARG A 53 -1.03 5.53 -6.07
C ARG A 53 -0.23 5.77 -4.78
N ARG A 54 -0.74 6.58 -3.86
CA ARG A 54 -0.12 6.83 -2.53
C ARG A 54 0.08 5.55 -1.69
N TYR A 55 -0.77 4.54 -1.88
CA TYR A 55 -0.71 3.28 -1.16
C TYR A 55 0.16 2.27 -1.89
N GLN A 56 0.36 2.41 -3.21
CA GLN A 56 1.23 1.53 -3.98
C GLN A 56 2.68 1.65 -3.50
N SER A 57 3.17 2.87 -3.29
CA SER A 57 4.50 3.11 -2.72
C SER A 57 4.64 2.58 -1.29
N ALA A 58 3.58 2.68 -0.47
CA ALA A 58 3.57 2.13 0.88
C ALA A 58 3.62 0.58 0.91
N VAL A 59 2.95 -0.08 -0.05
CA VAL A 59 3.05 -1.54 -0.23
C VAL A 59 4.46 -1.91 -0.67
N ALA A 60 4.98 -1.28 -1.72
CA ALA A 60 6.32 -1.53 -2.23
C ALA A 60 7.41 -1.33 -1.16
N ALA A 61 7.34 -0.24 -0.40
CA ALA A 61 8.21 0.03 0.74
C ALA A 61 8.22 -1.11 1.78
N SER A 62 7.05 -1.68 2.08
CA SER A 62 6.96 -2.80 3.03
C SER A 62 7.54 -4.09 2.49
N TYR A 63 7.34 -4.38 1.20
CA TYR A 63 7.94 -5.57 0.57
C TYR A 63 9.46 -5.46 0.53
N LEU A 64 9.99 -4.29 0.15
CA LEU A 64 11.43 -4.02 0.21
C LEU A 64 11.96 -4.19 1.64
N GLY A 65 11.31 -3.60 2.64
CA GLY A 65 11.71 -3.76 4.04
C GLY A 65 11.77 -5.23 4.48
N ALA A 66 10.81 -6.06 4.05
CA ALA A 66 10.82 -7.49 4.36
C ALA A 66 11.88 -8.28 3.59
N ALA A 67 12.22 -7.87 2.36
CA ALA A 67 13.15 -8.58 1.48
C ALA A 67 14.64 -8.32 1.79
N GLU A 68 14.98 -7.14 2.33
CA GLU A 68 16.39 -6.74 2.49
C GLU A 68 17.14 -7.50 3.59
N GLY A 69 16.48 -8.34 4.39
CA GLY A 69 17.14 -9.27 5.33
C GLY A 69 17.94 -8.63 6.49
N HIS A 70 17.98 -7.29 6.56
CA HIS A 70 18.60 -6.55 7.65
C HIS A 70 17.68 -6.52 8.87
N GLY A 71 18.26 -6.42 10.08
CA GLY A 71 17.51 -6.54 11.33
C GLY A 71 16.33 -5.57 11.47
N HIS A 72 16.45 -4.35 10.94
CA HIS A 72 15.37 -3.36 10.91
C HIS A 72 15.60 -2.29 9.80
N PRO A 73 15.48 -2.63 8.51
CA PRO A 73 15.51 -1.64 7.44
C PRO A 73 14.24 -0.79 7.47
N TYR A 74 14.38 0.51 7.23
CA TYR A 74 13.25 1.42 7.06
C TYR A 74 13.48 2.30 5.82
N ILE A 75 12.38 2.69 5.19
CA ILE A 75 12.40 3.61 4.07
C ILE A 75 12.53 5.03 4.61
N GLN A 76 13.60 5.70 4.23
CA GLN A 76 13.85 7.10 4.60
C GLN A 76 13.21 8.07 3.62
N HIS A 77 13.30 7.78 2.32
CA HIS A 77 12.76 8.63 1.26
C HIS A 77 12.14 7.79 0.14
N VAL A 78 11.09 8.34 -0.47
CA VAL A 78 10.42 7.80 -1.65
C VAL A 78 10.37 8.90 -2.69
N LEU A 79 11.02 8.68 -3.83
CA LEU A 79 11.05 9.62 -4.95
C LEU A 79 10.42 8.96 -6.16
N LEU A 80 9.46 9.65 -6.78
CA LEU A 80 8.98 9.27 -8.10
C LEU A 80 9.95 9.82 -9.15
N THR A 81 10.41 8.96 -10.04
CA THR A 81 11.28 9.33 -11.16
C THR A 81 10.45 9.63 -12.41
N ASP A 82 11.05 10.33 -13.38
CA ASP A 82 10.36 10.82 -14.58
C ASP A 82 9.90 9.67 -15.51
N ASP A 83 10.55 8.51 -15.44
CA ASP A 83 10.18 7.27 -16.12
C ASP A 83 9.01 6.53 -15.45
N GLY A 84 8.49 7.05 -14.34
CA GLY A 84 7.40 6.46 -13.56
C GLY A 84 7.86 5.46 -12.50
N SER A 85 9.14 5.10 -12.46
CA SER A 85 9.72 4.26 -11.42
C SER A 85 9.69 4.95 -10.05
N THR A 86 9.84 4.17 -8.98
CA THR A 86 9.94 4.72 -7.63
C THR A 86 11.27 4.33 -7.01
N ARG A 87 12.05 5.34 -6.65
CA ARG A 87 13.31 5.20 -5.93
C ARG A 87 13.08 5.31 -4.43
N PHE A 88 13.46 4.26 -3.72
CA PHE A 88 13.42 4.13 -2.28
C PHE A 88 14.82 4.28 -1.72
N THR A 89 15.02 5.24 -0.83
CA THR A 89 16.23 5.28 0.01
C THR A 89 15.96 4.45 1.25
N VAL A 90 16.74 3.39 1.42
CA VAL A 90 16.65 2.46 2.54
C VAL A 90 17.78 2.74 3.52
N SER A 91 17.51 2.58 4.80
CA SER A 91 18.49 2.72 5.89
C SER A 91 18.24 1.66 6.95
N CYS A 92 19.25 1.32 7.74
CA CYS A 92 19.13 0.34 8.82
C CYS A 92 19.33 1.01 10.18
N TYR A 93 18.50 0.69 11.17
CA TYR A 93 18.72 1.17 12.54
C TYR A 93 20.02 0.61 13.15
N THR A 94 20.40 -0.62 12.81
CA THR A 94 21.64 -1.24 13.30
C THR A 94 22.89 -0.58 12.70
N HIS A 95 22.79 -0.04 11.49
CA HIS A 95 23.88 0.62 10.79
C HIS A 95 23.41 1.97 10.26
N HIS A 96 23.34 2.96 11.14
CA HIS A 96 22.82 4.30 10.84
C HIS A 96 23.52 5.03 9.67
N THR A 97 24.74 4.61 9.33
CA THR A 97 25.52 5.15 8.21
C THR A 97 25.32 4.40 6.89
N CYS A 98 24.77 3.19 6.93
CA CYS A 98 24.50 2.40 5.73
C CYS A 98 23.18 2.84 5.11
N LYS A 99 23.28 3.59 4.01
CA LYS A 99 22.16 3.97 3.16
C LYS A 99 22.37 3.39 1.77
N TRP A 100 21.31 2.85 1.19
CA TRP A 100 21.33 2.38 -0.18
C TRP A 100 20.02 2.70 -0.87
N THR A 101 20.01 2.63 -2.19
CA THR A 101 18.84 2.91 -3.01
C THR A 101 18.32 1.64 -3.66
N ARG A 102 17.01 1.49 -3.66
CA ARG A 102 16.30 0.53 -4.51
C ARG A 102 15.39 1.30 -5.44
N GLU A 103 15.36 0.89 -6.69
CA GLU A 103 14.44 1.44 -7.66
C GLU A 103 13.52 0.30 -8.08
N LEU A 104 12.23 0.57 -8.10
CA LEU A 104 11.23 -0.37 -8.59
C LEU A 104 10.48 0.26 -9.75
N SER A 105 10.32 -0.51 -10.82
CA SER A 105 9.56 -0.10 -11.99
C SER A 105 8.06 -0.04 -11.67
N PRO A 106 7.26 0.66 -12.48
CA PRO A 106 5.81 0.66 -12.36
C PRO A 106 5.21 -0.76 -12.37
N GLU A 107 5.75 -1.66 -13.18
CA GLU A 107 5.30 -3.06 -13.31
C GLU A 107 5.60 -3.87 -12.06
N GLU A 108 6.80 -3.70 -11.48
CA GLU A 108 7.18 -4.36 -10.22
C GLU A 108 6.26 -3.92 -9.08
N ILE A 109 6.02 -2.61 -8.96
CA ILE A 109 5.10 -2.06 -7.97
C ILE A 109 3.69 -2.60 -8.19
N ALA A 110 3.20 -2.63 -9.43
CA ALA A 110 1.88 -3.16 -9.75
C ALA A 110 1.74 -4.64 -9.37
N ALA A 111 2.78 -5.45 -9.61
CA ALA A 111 2.80 -6.86 -9.22
C ALA A 111 2.74 -7.03 -7.69
N LEU A 112 3.55 -6.27 -6.94
CA LEU A 112 3.54 -6.30 -5.48
C LEU A 112 2.19 -5.87 -4.90
N VAL A 113 1.58 -4.84 -5.49
CA VAL A 113 0.26 -4.35 -5.06
C VAL A 113 -0.83 -5.38 -5.34
N ARG A 114 -0.80 -6.01 -6.52
CA ARG A 114 -1.76 -7.07 -6.87
C ARG A 114 -1.66 -8.22 -5.87
N GLN A 115 -0.45 -8.70 -5.61
CA GLN A 115 -0.20 -9.77 -4.64
C GLN A 115 -0.70 -9.38 -3.24
N PHE A 116 -0.41 -8.17 -2.79
CA PHE A 116 -0.89 -7.66 -1.49
C PHE A 116 -2.42 -7.68 -1.40
N VAL A 117 -3.10 -7.16 -2.43
CA VAL A 117 -4.56 -7.10 -2.49
C VAL A 117 -5.17 -8.50 -2.48
N GLU A 118 -4.64 -9.41 -3.28
CA GLU A 118 -5.13 -10.79 -3.38
C GLU A 118 -4.95 -11.55 -2.05
N ASN A 119 -3.80 -11.40 -1.41
CA ASN A 119 -3.54 -11.99 -0.10
C ASN A 119 -4.55 -11.49 0.95
N ARG A 120 -4.74 -10.16 1.03
CA ARG A 120 -5.69 -9.55 1.99
C ARG A 120 -7.13 -10.00 1.74
N LEU A 121 -7.57 -10.07 0.48
CA LEU A 121 -8.90 -10.57 0.13
C LEU A 121 -9.09 -12.05 0.44
N SER A 122 -8.03 -12.85 0.39
CA SER A 122 -8.07 -14.29 0.69
C SER A 122 -8.12 -14.54 2.20
N THR A 123 -7.30 -13.83 2.99
CA THR A 123 -7.30 -13.92 4.46
C THR A 123 -8.66 -13.54 5.05
N GLU A 124 -9.29 -12.48 4.53
CA GLU A 124 -10.60 -12.02 5.00
C GLU A 124 -11.77 -12.95 4.63
N LYS A 125 -11.64 -13.74 3.56
CA LYS A 125 -12.61 -14.80 3.21
C LYS A 125 -12.49 -15.99 4.15
N GLY A 126 -11.26 -16.37 4.53
CA GLY A 126 -11.00 -17.42 5.52
C GLY A 126 -11.62 -17.09 6.88
N SER A 127 -11.42 -15.86 7.37
CA SER A 127 -11.97 -15.42 8.68
C SER A 127 -13.50 -15.36 8.76
N ARG A 128 -14.21 -15.40 7.63
CA ARG A 128 -15.69 -15.41 7.57
C ARG A 128 -16.28 -16.81 7.50
N SER A 129 -15.46 -17.85 7.28
CA SER A 129 -15.91 -19.22 7.06
C SER A 129 -15.89 -20.07 8.34
N ASP A 130 -15.31 -19.56 9.43
CA ASP A 130 -15.14 -20.26 10.71
C ASP A 130 -16.06 -19.77 11.85
N ASN A 131 -17.18 -19.12 11.56
CA ASN A 131 -18.18 -18.80 12.61
C ASN A 131 -19.43 -19.68 12.50
N PRO A 132 -19.48 -20.85 13.17
CA PRO A 132 -20.69 -21.66 13.29
C PRO A 132 -21.73 -21.11 14.28
N TYR A 133 -21.58 -19.88 14.79
CA TYR A 133 -22.51 -19.27 15.76
C TYR A 133 -23.12 -17.95 15.27
N VAL A 134 -23.91 -18.02 14.20
CA VAL A 134 -24.99 -17.04 13.98
C VAL A 134 -26.28 -17.82 13.77
N THR A 135 -26.96 -18.09 14.89
CA THR A 135 -28.38 -18.44 14.98
C THR A 135 -29.25 -17.21 14.76
#